data_AF-A0A1G6WKG5-F1
#
_entry.id   AF-A0A1G6WKG5-F1
#
_cell.length_a   1.000
_cell.length_b   1.000
_cell.length_c   1.000
_cell.angle_alpha   90.00
_cell.angle_beta   90.00
_cell.angle_gamma   90.00
#
_symmetry.space_group_name_H-M   'P 1'
#
loop_
_entity.id
_entity.type
_entity.pdbx_description
1 polymer ?
#
loop_
_entity_poly.entity_id
_entity_poly.type
_entity_poly.pdbx_seq_one_letter_code
_entity_poly.pdbx_strand_id
1 'polypeptide(L)'
;MIKLSTRPFWQTPMAPALLTLLIAIVSRFSTGFGMLLIVIMAVSTLLVMTCSLIALSHFARFAAARLENGISIALIVASIVSLCTSGAIIDQSRFMFWSARHRRVLQEATRKDGPVPQWSASGGADGAAVLVVDTHDALATPAGAEDWRQRTGWPCPIAGARRMSSRVYMVTSGRCAS
;
A
#
# COMPACT_ATOMS: atom_id res chain seq x y z
N MET A 1 35.61 20.05 27.33
CA MET A 1 35.06 18.82 27.94
C MET A 1 33.54 18.87 27.80
N ILE A 2 32.98 18.20 26.78
CA ILE A 2 31.54 18.28 26.45
C ILE A 2 30.81 17.22 27.28
N LYS A 3 29.95 17.64 28.21
CA LYS A 3 29.06 16.74 28.98
C LYS A 3 27.95 16.24 28.04
N LEU A 4 28.10 15.04 27.50
CA LEU A 4 27.00 14.31 26.86
C LEU A 4 25.97 13.93 27.93
N SER A 5 24.82 14.61 27.92
CA SER A 5 23.66 14.25 28.72
C SER A 5 23.07 12.94 28.20
N THR A 6 23.40 11.84 28.83
CA THR A 6 22.84 10.51 28.57
C THR A 6 21.44 10.41 29.17
N ARG A 7 20.46 11.08 28.56
CA ARG A 7 19.06 10.78 28.87
C ARG A 7 18.75 9.37 28.33
N PRO A 8 18.14 8.49 29.14
CA PRO A 8 17.83 7.13 28.73
C PRO A 8 16.90 7.18 27.50
N PHE A 9 17.25 6.43 26.46
CA PHE A 9 16.58 6.38 25.15
C PHE A 9 15.05 6.25 25.24
N TRP A 10 14.56 5.58 26.30
CA TRP A 10 13.14 5.42 26.63
C TRP A 10 12.37 6.71 26.94
N GLN A 11 13.05 7.81 27.24
CA GLN A 11 12.42 9.12 27.51
C GLN A 11 12.32 10.00 26.26
N THR A 12 12.80 9.54 25.11
CA THR A 12 12.57 10.26 23.85
C THR A 12 11.15 9.95 23.34
N PRO A 13 10.38 10.94 22.88
CA PRO A 13 9.01 10.75 22.39
C PRO A 13 8.92 9.80 21.17
N MET A 14 10.07 9.42 20.60
CA MET A 14 10.16 8.46 19.50
C MET A 14 9.89 7.02 19.93
N ALA A 15 10.28 6.62 21.14
CA ALA A 15 10.11 5.24 21.62
C ALA A 15 8.63 4.79 21.71
N PRO A 16 7.71 5.58 22.33
CA PRO A 16 6.29 5.19 22.37
C PRO A 16 5.63 5.26 20.99
N ALA A 17 6.05 6.19 20.11
CA ALA A 17 5.54 6.27 18.74
C ALA A 17 5.97 5.07 17.88
N LEU A 18 7.21 4.59 18.04
CA LEU A 18 7.70 3.40 17.37
C LEU A 18 6.97 2.14 17.86
N LEU A 19 6.70 2.07 19.16
CA LEU A 19 6.00 0.95 19.78
C LEU A 19 4.53 0.90 19.34
N THR A 20 3.81 2.03 19.31
CA THR A 20 2.42 2.07 18.82
C THR A 20 2.33 1.77 17.34
N LEU A 21 3.28 2.22 16.52
CA LEU A 21 3.39 1.85 15.12
C LEU A 21 3.58 0.34 14.95
N LEU A 22 4.52 -0.26 15.69
CA LEU A 22 4.76 -1.71 15.66
C LEU A 22 3.53 -2.51 16.10
N ILE A 23 2.84 -2.08 17.16
CA ILE A 23 1.63 -2.75 17.65
C ILE A 23 0.47 -2.61 16.64
N ALA A 24 0.29 -1.45 16.02
CA ALA A 24 -0.72 -1.24 14.97
C ALA A 24 -0.45 -2.10 13.71
N ILE A 25 0.83 -2.30 13.39
CA ILE A 25 1.26 -3.13 12.25
C ILE A 25 1.05 -4.63 12.55
N VAL A 26 1.40 -5.09 13.76
CA VAL A 26 1.27 -6.51 14.16
C VAL A 26 -0.18 -6.90 14.38
N SER A 27 -1.02 -6.03 14.95
CA SER A 27 -2.43 -6.32 15.22
C SER A 27 -3.32 -6.42 13.97
N ARG A 28 -2.87 -5.89 12.82
CA ARG A 28 -3.67 -5.87 11.58
C ARG A 28 -3.52 -7.13 10.71
N PHE A 29 -2.53 -8.00 10.94
CA PHE A 29 -2.23 -9.09 9.98
C PHE A 29 -1.91 -10.43 10.66
N SER A 30 -2.91 -11.33 10.69
CA SER A 30 -2.73 -12.74 11.07
C SER A 30 -2.10 -13.57 9.95
N THR A 31 -1.06 -14.32 10.32
CA THR A 31 -0.49 -15.54 9.71
C THR A 31 -0.36 -15.60 8.18
N GLY A 32 0.88 -15.42 7.69
CA GLY A 32 1.29 -15.61 6.29
C GLY A 32 1.98 -14.37 5.72
N PHE A 33 2.04 -14.26 4.39
CA PHE A 33 2.68 -13.22 3.56
C PHE A 33 2.66 -11.76 4.08
N GLY A 34 1.70 -11.38 4.92
CA GLY A 34 1.69 -10.11 5.65
C GLY A 34 2.98 -9.87 6.46
N MET A 35 3.56 -10.89 7.08
CA MET A 35 4.81 -10.75 7.84
C MET A 35 5.99 -10.34 6.95
N LEU A 36 6.05 -10.83 5.71
CA LEU A 36 7.11 -10.47 4.76
C LEU A 36 6.98 -9.02 4.28
N LEU A 37 5.76 -8.55 4.02
CA LEU A 37 5.50 -7.15 3.70
C LEU A 37 5.80 -6.23 4.90
N ILE A 38 5.51 -6.69 6.12
CA ILE A 38 5.87 -5.98 7.36
C ILE A 38 7.39 -5.87 7.48
N VAL A 39 8.15 -6.93 7.20
CA VAL A 39 9.61 -6.89 7.22
C VAL A 39 10.14 -5.90 6.18
N ILE A 40 9.61 -5.91 4.95
CA ILE A 40 10.04 -4.95 3.92
C ILE A 40 9.71 -3.51 4.33
N MET A 41 8.52 -3.26 4.85
CA MET A 41 8.10 -1.93 5.30
C MET A 41 8.94 -1.47 6.50
N ALA A 42 9.17 -2.33 7.49
CA ALA A 42 10.00 -2.06 8.65
C ALA A 42 11.46 -1.78 8.24
N VAL A 43 12.02 -2.57 7.31
CA VAL A 43 13.38 -2.35 6.78
C VAL A 43 13.45 -1.03 6.02
N SER A 44 12.48 -0.71 5.17
CA SER A 44 12.47 0.56 4.43
C SER A 44 12.34 1.78 5.35
N THR A 45 11.53 1.70 6.40
CA THR A 45 11.42 2.77 7.41
C THR A 45 12.68 2.90 8.24
N LEU A 46 13.30 1.78 8.65
CA LEU A 46 14.62 1.76 9.30
C LEU A 46 15.70 2.36 8.40
N LEU A 47 15.67 2.08 7.09
CA LEU A 47 16.61 2.62 6.12
C LEU A 47 16.45 4.14 5.97
N VAL A 48 15.21 4.62 5.84
CA VAL A 48 14.92 6.07 5.79
C VAL A 48 15.33 6.74 7.08
N MET A 49 15.06 6.13 8.24
CA MET A 49 15.44 6.66 9.54
C MET A 49 16.97 6.72 9.70
N THR A 50 17.69 5.66 9.33
CA THR A 50 19.16 5.63 9.37
C THR A 50 19.79 6.59 8.37
N CYS A 51 19.31 6.69 7.14
CA CYS A 51 19.75 7.70 6.18
C CYS A 51 19.49 9.12 6.69
N SER A 52 18.34 9.37 7.32
CA SER A 52 18.01 10.67 7.91
C SER A 52 18.95 11.01 9.08
N LEU A 53 19.31 10.03 9.91
CA LEU A 53 20.28 10.21 11.00
C LEU A 53 21.72 10.40 10.50
N ILE A 54 22.11 9.75 9.41
CA ILE A 54 23.42 9.96 8.77
C ILE A 54 23.48 11.35 8.17
N ALA A 55 22.45 11.76 7.41
CA ALA A 55 22.32 13.13 6.92
C ALA A 55 22.34 14.14 8.09
N LEU A 56 21.63 13.86 9.19
CA LEU A 56 21.67 14.65 10.42
C LEU A 56 23.09 14.76 10.99
N SER A 57 23.89 13.69 11.00
CA SER A 57 25.27 13.76 11.49
C SER A 57 26.20 14.61 10.61
N HIS A 58 25.88 14.71 9.32
CA HIS A 58 26.56 15.59 8.37
C HIS A 58 26.08 17.06 8.50
N PHE A 59 24.76 17.28 8.67
CA PHE A 59 24.16 18.62 8.72
C PHE A 59 24.12 19.26 10.12
N ALA A 60 24.14 18.48 11.20
CA ALA A 60 24.25 18.97 12.58
C ALA A 60 25.60 19.65 12.85
N ARG A 61 26.59 19.45 11.97
CA ARG A 61 27.82 20.25 11.94
C ARG A 61 27.59 21.69 11.47
N PHE A 62 26.44 21.99 10.85
CA PHE A 62 26.20 23.25 10.14
C PHE A 62 25.05 24.14 10.66
N ALA A 63 24.02 23.60 11.33
CA ALA A 63 22.90 24.45 11.77
C ALA A 63 22.12 23.85 12.96
N ALA A 64 22.52 24.19 14.18
CA ALA A 64 21.76 23.85 15.39
C ALA A 64 20.61 24.87 15.61
N ALA A 65 19.44 24.34 16.02
CA ALA A 65 18.28 25.03 16.62
C ALA A 65 17.05 25.38 15.74
N ARG A 66 17.10 25.45 14.40
CA ARG A 66 15.87 25.70 13.59
C ARG A 66 15.22 24.46 12.96
N LEU A 67 15.84 23.28 13.09
CA LEU A 67 15.48 22.07 12.35
C LEU A 67 14.63 21.04 13.14
N GLU A 68 14.57 21.09 14.47
CA GLU A 68 13.85 20.08 15.27
C GLU A 68 12.34 20.03 14.99
N ASN A 69 11.71 21.19 14.76
CA ASN A 69 10.28 21.27 14.45
C ASN A 69 9.99 20.81 13.00
N GLY A 70 10.90 21.09 12.05
CA GLY A 70 10.71 20.69 10.65
C GLY A 70 10.78 19.18 10.44
N ILE A 71 11.66 18.50 11.19
CA ILE A 71 11.85 17.04 11.07
C ILE A 71 10.67 16.27 11.65
N SER A 72 10.13 16.70 12.78
CA SER A 72 8.97 16.05 13.40
C SER A 72 7.75 16.12 12.49
N ILE A 73 7.52 17.28 11.86
CA ILE A 73 6.45 17.47 10.87
C ILE A 73 6.70 16.60 9.64
N ALA A 74 7.92 16.56 9.11
CA ALA A 74 8.26 15.73 7.96
C ALA A 74 8.04 14.22 8.23
N LEU A 75 8.37 13.73 9.43
CA LEU A 75 8.15 12.34 9.81
C LEU A 75 6.66 12.00 10.00
N ILE A 76 5.87 12.92 10.54
CA ILE A 76 4.40 12.76 10.66
C ILE A 76 3.75 12.76 9.27
N VAL A 77 4.17 13.67 8.39
CA VAL A 77 3.65 13.69 7.00
C VAL A 77 4.07 12.43 6.25
N ALA A 78 5.32 11.99 6.39
CA ALA A 78 5.80 10.77 5.75
C ALA A 78 5.09 9.52 6.26
N SER A 79 4.75 9.44 7.56
CA SER A 79 4.02 8.29 8.11
C SER A 79 2.57 8.25 7.65
N ILE A 80 1.89 9.41 7.57
CA ILE A 80 0.53 9.51 7.01
C ILE A 80 0.54 9.13 5.53
N VAL A 81 1.48 9.66 4.75
CA VAL A 81 1.62 9.33 3.31
C VAL A 81 1.93 7.85 3.11
N SER A 82 2.80 7.27 3.94
CA SER A 82 3.08 5.82 3.93
C SER A 82 1.83 5.00 4.23
N LEU A 83 1.02 5.42 5.22
CA LEU A 83 -0.25 4.77 5.52
C LEU A 83 -1.23 4.85 4.33
N CYS A 84 -1.40 6.03 3.73
CA CYS A 84 -2.33 6.25 2.62
C CYS A 84 -1.91 5.54 1.33
N THR A 85 -0.60 5.43 1.06
CA THR A 85 -0.08 4.75 -0.14
C THR A 85 0.04 3.24 0.03
N SER A 86 0.08 2.75 1.28
CA SER A 86 0.28 1.33 1.58
C SER A 86 -0.74 0.43 0.88
N GLY A 87 -2.04 0.74 0.92
CA GLY A 87 -3.07 -0.11 0.30
C GLY A 87 -2.85 -0.27 -1.20
N ALA A 88 -2.61 0.85 -1.89
CA ALA A 88 -2.39 0.87 -3.32
C ALA A 88 -1.11 0.12 -3.75
N ILE A 89 -0.05 0.19 -2.94
CA ILE A 89 1.23 -0.49 -3.19
C ILE A 89 1.13 -1.98 -2.84
N ILE A 90 0.40 -2.32 -1.77
CA ILE A 90 0.14 -3.69 -1.34
C ILE A 90 -0.64 -4.44 -2.43
N ASP A 91 -1.70 -3.84 -2.98
CA ASP A 91 -2.47 -4.50 -4.04
C ASP A 91 -1.66 -4.69 -5.32
N GLN A 92 -0.85 -3.68 -5.69
CA GLN A 92 0.03 -3.77 -6.86
C GLN A 92 1.11 -4.85 -6.68
N SER A 93 1.75 -4.92 -5.50
CA SER A 93 2.76 -5.93 -5.20
C SER A 93 2.18 -7.34 -5.13
N ARG A 94 0.99 -7.50 -4.53
CA ARG A 94 0.24 -8.76 -4.55
C ARG A 94 -0.09 -9.20 -5.97
N PHE A 95 -0.57 -8.29 -6.80
CA PHE A 95 -0.84 -8.56 -8.21
C PHE A 95 0.43 -8.97 -8.97
N MET A 96 1.54 -8.25 -8.79
CA MET A 96 2.81 -8.59 -9.45
C MET A 96 3.29 -10.00 -9.06
N PHE A 97 3.24 -10.34 -7.78
CA PHE A 97 3.64 -11.66 -7.31
C PHE A 97 2.69 -12.77 -7.81
N TRP A 98 1.38 -12.54 -7.70
CA TRP A 98 0.37 -13.50 -8.15
C TRP A 98 0.45 -13.73 -9.65
N SER A 99 0.60 -12.67 -10.46
CA SER A 99 0.68 -12.74 -11.92
C SER A 99 1.96 -13.44 -12.39
N ALA A 100 3.07 -13.29 -11.66
CA ALA A 100 4.28 -14.06 -11.91
C ALA A 100 4.04 -15.57 -11.71
N ARG A 101 3.33 -15.97 -10.65
CA ARG A 101 3.00 -17.37 -10.36
C ARG A 101 1.92 -17.96 -11.28
N HIS A 102 0.94 -17.16 -11.69
CA HIS A 102 -0.24 -17.59 -12.47
C HIS A 102 -0.24 -17.04 -13.89
N ARG A 103 0.93 -16.88 -14.49
CA ARG A 103 1.09 -16.24 -15.82
C ARG A 103 0.21 -16.89 -16.90
N ARG A 104 0.06 -18.21 -16.90
CA ARG A 104 -0.78 -18.94 -17.87
C ARG A 104 -2.26 -18.60 -17.69
N VAL A 105 -2.75 -18.62 -16.45
CA VAL A 105 -4.14 -18.25 -16.11
C VAL A 105 -4.43 -16.81 -16.54
N LEU A 106 -3.50 -15.90 -16.28
CA LEU A 106 -3.66 -14.50 -16.68
C LEU A 106 -3.65 -14.33 -18.21
N GLN A 107 -2.80 -15.07 -18.93
CA GLN A 107 -2.75 -15.03 -20.40
C GLN A 107 -4.00 -15.62 -21.07
N GLU A 108 -4.65 -16.59 -20.44
CA GLU A 108 -5.91 -17.14 -20.92
C GLU A 108 -7.08 -16.19 -20.59
N ALA A 109 -7.09 -15.64 -19.36
CA ALA A 109 -8.09 -14.68 -18.92
C ALA A 109 -8.05 -13.39 -19.76
N THR A 110 -6.88 -12.90 -20.17
CA THR A 110 -6.77 -11.66 -20.96
C THR A 110 -7.34 -11.73 -22.37
N ARG A 111 -7.79 -12.91 -22.82
CA ARG A 111 -8.41 -13.11 -24.14
C ARG A 111 -9.89 -12.74 -24.17
N LYS A 112 -10.55 -12.66 -23.02
CA LYS A 112 -11.99 -12.38 -22.93
C LYS A 112 -12.25 -11.39 -21.81
N ASP A 113 -13.26 -10.56 -21.98
CA ASP A 113 -13.73 -9.70 -20.90
C ASP A 113 -14.32 -10.54 -19.77
N GLY A 114 -14.03 -10.15 -18.54
CA GLY A 114 -14.62 -10.79 -17.37
C GLY A 114 -13.71 -10.83 -16.14
N PRO A 115 -14.18 -11.42 -15.05
CA PRO A 115 -13.38 -11.59 -13.84
C PRO A 115 -12.24 -12.56 -14.07
N VAL A 116 -11.07 -12.25 -13.50
CA VAL A 116 -9.90 -13.14 -13.53
C VAL A 116 -10.16 -14.28 -12.53
N PRO A 117 -10.19 -15.54 -13.00
CA PRO A 117 -10.40 -16.68 -12.11
C PRO A 117 -9.24 -16.81 -11.12
N GLN A 118 -9.53 -17.31 -9.92
CA GLN A 118 -8.55 -17.59 -8.85
C GLN A 118 -7.89 -16.37 -8.20
N TRP A 119 -8.26 -15.14 -8.59
CA TRP A 119 -7.92 -13.97 -7.80
C TRP A 119 -8.85 -13.85 -6.59
N SER A 120 -8.29 -14.05 -5.39
CA SER A 120 -8.97 -13.84 -4.11
C SER A 120 -8.23 -12.72 -3.37
N ALA A 121 -8.88 -11.57 -3.19
CA ALA A 121 -8.34 -10.49 -2.38
C ALA A 121 -8.48 -10.85 -0.89
N SER A 122 -7.57 -11.68 -0.38
CA SER A 122 -7.48 -12.01 1.06
C SER A 122 -6.89 -10.83 1.85
N GLY A 123 -7.73 -9.85 2.18
CA GLY A 123 -7.36 -8.84 3.19
C GLY A 123 -7.89 -7.42 3.02
N GLY A 124 -9.02 -7.22 2.35
CA GLY A 124 -9.81 -6.00 2.52
C GLY A 124 -10.92 -6.26 3.53
N ALA A 125 -11.01 -5.46 4.59
CA ALA A 125 -12.05 -5.59 5.63
C ALA A 125 -13.49 -5.47 5.07
N ASP A 126 -13.66 -5.07 3.80
CA ASP A 126 -14.95 -4.85 3.15
C ASP A 126 -15.05 -5.50 1.74
N GLY A 127 -14.53 -6.72 1.55
CA GLY A 127 -15.09 -7.71 0.62
C GLY A 127 -15.32 -7.40 -0.88
N ALA A 128 -14.93 -6.28 -1.49
CA ALA A 128 -15.46 -5.90 -2.81
C ALA A 128 -14.45 -5.70 -3.96
N ALA A 129 -13.16 -5.96 -3.77
CA ALA A 129 -12.15 -5.76 -4.82
C ALA A 129 -11.92 -7.04 -5.64
N VAL A 130 -12.36 -7.04 -6.90
CA VAL A 130 -12.21 -8.16 -7.85
C VAL A 130 -11.26 -7.76 -8.97
N LEU A 131 -10.39 -8.68 -9.40
CA LEU A 131 -9.55 -8.48 -10.56
C LEU A 131 -10.34 -8.84 -11.82
N VAL A 132 -10.39 -7.94 -12.78
CA VAL A 132 -11.14 -8.11 -14.04
C VAL A 132 -10.25 -7.80 -15.25
N VAL A 133 -10.63 -8.37 -16.39
CA VAL A 133 -10.04 -8.09 -17.69
C VAL A 133 -11.00 -7.22 -18.49
N ASP A 134 -10.45 -6.14 -19.04
CA ASP A 134 -11.09 -5.33 -20.07
C ASP A 134 -10.20 -5.30 -21.31
N THR A 135 -10.59 -6.06 -22.33
CA THR A 135 -9.94 -6.16 -23.63
C THR A 135 -9.91 -4.83 -24.38
N HIS A 136 -10.81 -3.90 -24.07
CA HIS A 136 -10.90 -2.57 -24.67
C HIS A 136 -10.08 -1.51 -23.90
N ASP A 137 -9.55 -1.85 -22.73
CA ASP A 137 -8.70 -1.00 -21.88
C ASP A 137 -9.32 0.37 -21.51
N ALA A 138 -10.66 0.43 -21.43
CA ALA A 138 -11.46 1.63 -21.20
C ALA A 138 -12.03 1.72 -19.77
N LEU A 139 -11.87 0.67 -18.96
CA LEU A 139 -12.43 0.55 -17.61
C LEU A 139 -12.01 1.67 -16.63
N ALA A 140 -10.93 2.40 -16.92
CA ALA A 140 -10.48 3.52 -16.09
C ALA A 140 -11.45 4.72 -16.08
N THR A 141 -12.38 4.78 -17.04
CA THR A 141 -13.37 5.86 -17.15
C THR A 141 -14.74 5.39 -16.68
N PRO A 142 -15.59 6.29 -16.13
CA PRO A 142 -16.95 5.92 -15.71
C PRO A 142 -17.80 5.33 -16.85
N ALA A 143 -17.69 5.91 -18.06
CA ALA A 143 -18.37 5.40 -19.24
C ALA A 143 -17.86 4.00 -19.64
N GLY A 144 -16.54 3.81 -19.70
CA GLY A 144 -15.97 2.50 -20.03
C GLY A 144 -16.24 1.42 -18.98
N ALA A 145 -16.33 1.79 -17.70
CA ALA A 145 -16.73 0.89 -16.63
C ALA A 145 -18.19 0.43 -16.78
N GLU A 146 -19.10 1.34 -17.12
CA GLU A 146 -20.51 1.02 -17.38
C GLU A 146 -20.67 0.17 -18.65
N ASP A 147 -19.98 0.52 -19.74
CA ASP A 147 -19.96 -0.26 -20.98
C ASP A 147 -19.46 -1.69 -20.73
N TRP A 148 -18.37 -1.83 -19.98
CA TRP A 148 -17.85 -3.16 -19.62
C TRP A 148 -18.84 -3.94 -18.75
N ARG A 149 -19.50 -3.28 -17.78
CA ARG A 149 -20.53 -3.90 -16.92
C ARG A 149 -21.67 -4.46 -17.77
N GLN A 150 -22.16 -3.69 -18.74
CA GLN A 150 -23.23 -4.10 -19.65
C GLN A 150 -22.79 -5.26 -20.54
N ARG A 151 -21.58 -5.21 -21.12
CA ARG A 151 -21.04 -6.26 -22.00
C ARG A 151 -20.79 -7.58 -21.27
N THR A 152 -20.40 -7.53 -20.00
CA THR A 152 -20.10 -8.72 -19.19
C THR A 152 -21.28 -9.21 -18.36
N GLY A 153 -22.39 -8.46 -18.32
CA GLY A 153 -23.55 -8.78 -17.48
C GLY A 153 -23.25 -8.67 -15.98
N TRP A 154 -22.30 -7.81 -15.59
CA TRP A 154 -21.87 -7.71 -14.20
C TRP A 154 -22.97 -7.08 -13.32
N PRO A 155 -23.35 -7.73 -12.19
CA PRO A 155 -24.60 -7.43 -11.50
C PRO A 155 -24.58 -6.11 -10.71
N CYS A 156 -23.40 -5.66 -10.26
CA CYS A 156 -23.28 -4.53 -9.33
C CYS A 156 -22.65 -3.31 -10.01
N PRO A 157 -23.00 -2.08 -9.60
CA PRO A 157 -22.33 -0.90 -10.12
C PRO A 157 -20.85 -0.91 -9.74
N ILE A 158 -19.99 -0.44 -10.64
CA ILE A 158 -18.55 -0.29 -10.40
C ILE A 158 -18.34 1.03 -9.65
N ALA A 159 -17.94 0.96 -8.39
CA ALA A 159 -17.65 2.14 -7.58
C ALA A 159 -16.26 2.74 -7.89
N GLY A 160 -15.32 1.88 -8.31
CA GLY A 160 -14.00 2.30 -8.72
C GLY A 160 -13.30 1.23 -9.55
N ALA A 161 -12.44 1.68 -10.45
CA ALA A 161 -11.60 0.83 -11.27
C ALA A 161 -10.17 1.38 -11.26
N ARG A 162 -9.20 0.50 -11.00
CA ARG A 162 -7.79 0.84 -11.00
C ARG A 162 -7.02 -0.09 -11.92
N ARG A 163 -6.25 0.48 -12.85
CA ARG A 163 -5.39 -0.29 -13.76
C ARG A 163 -4.24 -0.93 -12.99
N MET A 164 -4.10 -2.25 -13.08
CA MET A 164 -3.01 -3.02 -12.45
C MET A 164 -1.95 -3.40 -13.49
N SER A 165 -2.39 -3.70 -14.71
CA SER A 165 -1.56 -3.95 -15.89
C SER A 165 -2.35 -3.58 -17.15
N SER A 166 -1.74 -3.70 -18.32
CA SER A 166 -2.46 -3.57 -19.59
C SER A 166 -3.67 -4.50 -19.61
N ARG A 167 -4.87 -3.93 -19.82
CA ARG A 167 -6.17 -4.65 -19.88
C ARG A 167 -6.61 -5.35 -18.59
N VAL A 168 -5.89 -5.19 -17.48
CA VAL A 168 -6.20 -5.85 -16.20
C VAL A 168 -6.42 -4.80 -15.14
N TYR A 169 -7.59 -4.85 -14.52
CA TYR A 169 -8.08 -3.85 -13.58
C TYR A 169 -8.49 -4.49 -12.27
N MET A 170 -8.29 -3.76 -11.19
CA MET A 170 -8.93 -4.04 -9.91
C MET A 170 -10.17 -3.18 -9.81
N VAL A 171 -11.32 -3.83 -9.66
CA VAL A 171 -12.63 -3.20 -9.59
C VAL A 171 -13.17 -3.35 -8.18
N THR A 172 -13.63 -2.23 -7.61
CA THR A 172 -14.42 -2.22 -6.39
C THR A 172 -15.88 -2.12 -6.76
N SER A 173 -16.68 -3.12 -6.38
CA SER A 173 -18.13 -3.06 -6.56
C SER A 173 -18.78 -2.17 -5.51
N GLY A 174 -19.73 -1.34 -5.93
CA GLY A 174 -20.63 -0.64 -5.04
C GLY A 174 -21.64 -1.59 -4.39
N ARG A 175 -22.55 -1.03 -3.59
CA ARG A 175 -23.68 -1.80 -3.03
C ARG A 175 -24.54 -2.31 -4.20
N CYS A 176 -24.65 -3.63 -4.31
CA CYS A 176 -25.58 -4.26 -5.23
C CYS A 176 -27.00 -3.97 -4.71
N ALA A 177 -27.89 -3.51 -5.57
CA ALA A 177 -29.32 -3.45 -5.22
C ALA A 177 -29.80 -4.89 -5.05
N SER A 178 -30.14 -5.25 -3.81
CA SER A 178 -30.75 -6.53 -3.45
C SER A 178 -32.18 -6.62 -3.93
#